data_AF-A0A1C6EH87-F1
#
_entry.id   AF-A0A1C6EH87-F1
#
_cell.length_a   1.000
_cell.length_b   1.000
_cell.length_c   1.000
_cell.angle_alpha   90.00
_cell.angle_beta   90.00
_cell.angle_gamma   90.00
#
_symmetry.space_group_name_H-M   'P 1'
#
loop_
_entity.id
_entity.type
_entity.pdbx_description
1 polymer ?
#
loop_
_entity_poly.entity_id
_entity_poly.type
_entity_poly.pdbx_seq_one_letter_code
_entity_poly.pdbx_strand_id
1 'polypeptide(L)'
;MLKGKQRAYLRSIANTLKPITQIGKEGVTESFLDQLEDMLKAREIVKVSILENAGLDAKETANAICEALRAEFVQAIGFKFTIYKRNSENPKIIFPGHEQAKAKKASDKVTKKGKPTKRSAR
;
A
#
# COMPACT_ATOMS: atom_id res chain seq x y z
N MET A 1 12.07 4.00 -4.66
CA MET A 1 12.13 3.85 -6.13
C MET A 1 12.08 2.38 -6.52
N LEU A 2 11.05 1.98 -7.26
CA LEU A 2 10.86 0.60 -7.76
C LEU A 2 11.92 0.20 -8.80
N LYS A 3 12.51 -1.00 -8.66
CA LYS A 3 13.39 -1.57 -9.71
C LYS A 3 12.57 -2.02 -10.92
N GLY A 4 13.15 -1.97 -12.12
CA GLY A 4 12.45 -2.34 -13.38
C GLY A 4 11.77 -3.71 -13.35
N LYS A 5 12.44 -4.73 -12.79
CA LYS A 5 11.88 -6.09 -12.62
C LYS A 5 10.69 -6.11 -11.65
N GLN A 6 10.75 -5.36 -10.55
CA GLN A 6 9.66 -5.23 -9.58
C GLN A 6 8.46 -4.52 -10.21
N ARG A 7 8.71 -3.47 -10.98
CA ARG A 7 7.65 -2.75 -11.72
C ARG A 7 6.96 -3.64 -12.74
N ALA A 8 7.70 -4.47 -13.48
CA ALA A 8 7.12 -5.43 -14.41
C ALA A 8 6.22 -6.46 -13.71
N TYR A 9 6.65 -6.96 -12.54
CA TYR A 9 5.83 -7.86 -11.72
C TYR A 9 4.55 -7.19 -11.23
N LEU A 10 4.64 -5.96 -10.69
CA LEU A 10 3.47 -5.19 -10.27
C LEU A 10 2.52 -4.90 -11.43
N ARG A 11 3.03 -4.67 -12.65
CA ARG A 11 2.19 -4.51 -13.84
C ARG A 11 1.41 -5.77 -14.18
N SER A 12 2.02 -6.95 -14.08
CA SER A 12 1.33 -8.22 -14.31
C SER A 12 0.16 -8.41 -13.34
N ILE A 13 0.39 -8.14 -12.05
CA ILE A 13 -0.66 -8.15 -11.03
C ILE A 13 -1.71 -7.08 -11.36
N ALA A 14 -1.28 -5.86 -11.64
CA ALA A 14 -2.15 -4.72 -11.93
C ALA A 14 -3.12 -5.06 -13.06
N ASN A 15 -2.67 -5.66 -14.16
CA ASN A 15 -3.54 -5.98 -15.32
C ASN A 15 -4.71 -6.90 -14.94
N THR A 16 -4.51 -7.81 -14.00
CA THR A 16 -5.54 -8.76 -13.54
C THR A 16 -6.51 -8.11 -12.54
N LEU A 17 -6.10 -7.03 -11.87
CA LEU A 17 -6.92 -6.33 -10.89
C LEU A 17 -8.00 -5.46 -11.55
N LYS A 18 -9.20 -5.47 -10.98
CA LYS A 18 -10.26 -4.52 -11.32
C LYS A 18 -10.04 -3.20 -10.57
N PRO A 19 -10.39 -2.04 -11.15
CA PRO A 19 -10.41 -0.78 -10.41
C PRO A 19 -11.36 -0.90 -9.23
N ILE A 20 -10.88 -0.52 -8.04
CA ILE A 20 -11.68 -0.61 -6.80
C ILE A 20 -12.32 0.74 -6.49
N THR A 21 -11.74 1.81 -7.02
CA THR A 21 -12.09 3.21 -6.77
C THR A 21 -12.08 3.99 -8.08
N GLN A 22 -12.87 5.06 -8.11
CA GLN A 22 -13.02 5.93 -9.27
C GLN A 22 -12.96 7.40 -8.87
N ILE A 23 -12.26 8.21 -9.68
CA ILE A 23 -12.19 9.67 -9.57
C ILE A 23 -13.26 10.28 -10.47
N GLY A 24 -14.12 11.09 -9.86
CA GLY A 24 -15.21 11.80 -10.53
C GLY A 24 -14.82 13.20 -11.01
N LYS A 25 -15.85 14.00 -11.32
CA LYS A 25 -15.69 15.41 -11.72
C LYS A 25 -15.13 16.30 -10.61
N GLU A 26 -15.34 15.92 -9.36
CA GLU A 26 -14.75 16.60 -8.19
C GLU A 26 -13.23 16.43 -8.11
N GLY A 27 -12.66 15.51 -8.90
CA GLY A 27 -11.23 15.28 -8.95
C GLY A 27 -10.68 14.59 -7.69
N VAL A 28 -9.45 14.94 -7.34
CA VAL A 28 -8.76 14.39 -6.15
C VAL A 28 -9.09 15.27 -4.96
N THR A 29 -9.97 14.79 -4.09
CA THR A 29 -10.31 15.44 -2.81
C THR A 29 -9.48 14.86 -1.67
N GLU A 30 -9.42 15.57 -0.55
CA GLU A 30 -8.68 15.11 0.64
C GLU A 30 -9.29 13.82 1.22
N SER A 31 -10.62 13.74 1.30
CA SER A 31 -11.32 12.51 1.70
C SER A 31 -11.04 11.33 0.78
N PHE A 32 -10.83 11.59 -0.52
CA PHE A 32 -10.43 10.55 -1.46
C PHE A 32 -9.00 10.06 -1.18
N LEU A 33 -8.07 10.97 -0.87
CA LEU A 33 -6.70 10.61 -0.50
C LEU A 33 -6.66 9.75 0.77
N ASP A 34 -7.45 10.08 1.79
CA ASP A 34 -7.55 9.30 3.03
C ASP A 34 -8.05 7.87 2.76
N GLN A 35 -9.15 7.76 1.99
CA GLN A 35 -9.68 6.46 1.56
C GLN A 35 -8.64 5.66 0.77
N LEU A 36 -7.93 6.32 -0.15
CA LEU A 36 -6.90 5.68 -0.95
C LEU A 36 -5.74 5.18 -0.08
N GLU A 37 -5.37 5.94 0.96
CA GLU A 37 -4.34 5.54 1.90
C GLU A 37 -4.73 4.27 2.65
N ASP A 38 -5.96 4.17 3.14
CA ASP A 38 -6.44 3.00 3.87
C ASP A 38 -6.53 1.76 2.95
N MET A 39 -6.95 1.96 1.70
CA MET A 39 -6.95 0.91 0.69
C MET A 39 -5.53 0.42 0.39
N LEU A 40 -4.56 1.33 0.30
CA LEU A 40 -3.15 1.02 0.13
C LEU A 40 -2.57 0.28 1.34
N LYS A 41 -2.91 0.66 2.57
CA LYS A 41 -2.50 -0.07 3.79
C LYS A 41 -3.03 -1.50 3.78
N ALA A 42 -4.26 -1.70 3.33
CA ALA A 42 -4.92 -3.01 3.31
C ALA A 42 -4.44 -3.95 2.19
N ARG A 43 -4.17 -3.43 0.98
CA ARG A 43 -3.91 -4.25 -0.22
C ARG A 43 -2.53 -4.04 -0.85
N GLU A 44 -1.80 -3.02 -0.43
CA GLU A 44 -0.52 -2.54 -0.98
C GLU A 44 -0.55 -2.04 -2.43
N ILE A 45 -1.42 -2.61 -3.27
CA ILE A 45 -1.64 -2.21 -4.66
C ILE A 45 -3.10 -1.83 -4.87
N VAL A 46 -3.33 -0.68 -5.49
CA VAL A 46 -4.67 -0.18 -5.78
C VAL A 46 -4.72 0.28 -7.23
N LYS A 47 -5.76 -0.19 -7.94
CA LYS A 47 -6.11 0.31 -9.27
C LYS A 47 -7.25 1.30 -9.13
N VAL A 48 -7.05 2.48 -9.71
CA VAL A 48 -8.00 3.58 -9.73
C VAL A 48 -8.41 3.84 -11.17
N SER A 49 -9.68 4.19 -11.37
CA SER A 49 -10.20 4.67 -12.64
C SER A 49 -10.55 6.15 -12.56
N ILE A 50 -10.48 6.87 -13.66
CA ILE A 50 -10.85 8.27 -13.78
C ILE A 50 -12.04 8.30 -14.73
N LEU A 51 -13.04 9.11 -14.41
CA LEU A 51 -14.13 9.41 -15.33
C LEU A 51 -13.60 10.22 -16.51
N GLU A 52 -13.97 9.85 -17.73
CA GLU A 52 -13.55 10.58 -18.94
C GLU A 52 -13.96 12.06 -18.89
N ASN A 53 -15.11 12.31 -18.26
CA ASN A 53 -15.66 13.65 -18.03
C ASN A 53 -14.94 14.48 -16.95
N ALA A 54 -13.95 13.91 -16.26
CA ALA A 54 -13.18 14.64 -15.26
C ALA A 54 -12.13 15.57 -15.91
N GLY A 55 -11.74 15.32 -17.17
CA GLY A 55 -10.72 16.12 -17.86
C GLY A 55 -9.31 16.00 -17.23
N LEU A 56 -9.09 14.98 -16.40
CA LEU A 56 -7.84 14.75 -15.69
C LEU A 56 -6.97 13.73 -16.43
N ASP A 57 -5.69 14.03 -16.57
CA ASP A 57 -4.73 13.06 -17.10
C ASP A 57 -4.37 12.01 -16.04
N ALA A 58 -4.44 10.73 -16.45
CA ALA A 58 -4.22 9.62 -15.54
C ALA A 58 -2.79 9.54 -15.00
N LYS A 59 -1.80 10.01 -15.76
CA LYS A 59 -0.40 9.98 -15.35
C LYS A 59 -0.10 11.14 -14.41
N GLU A 60 -0.56 12.34 -14.73
CA GLU A 60 -0.39 13.53 -13.88
C GLU A 60 -1.09 13.34 -12.53
N THR A 61 -2.35 12.90 -12.55
CA THR A 61 -3.12 12.61 -11.34
C THR A 61 -2.44 11.55 -10.48
N ALA A 62 -1.95 10.48 -11.10
CA ALA A 62 -1.24 9.44 -10.37
C ALA A 62 0.05 9.94 -9.73
N ASN A 63 0.81 10.80 -10.41
CA ASN A 63 2.03 11.39 -9.85
C ASN A 63 1.72 12.27 -8.64
N ALA A 64 0.71 13.14 -8.74
CA ALA A 64 0.28 13.99 -7.63
C ALA A 64 -0.14 13.16 -6.39
N ILE A 65 -0.90 12.09 -6.61
CA ILE A 65 -1.30 11.15 -5.54
C ILE A 65 -0.08 10.42 -4.97
N CYS A 66 0.86 10.01 -5.82
CA CYS A 66 2.10 9.34 -5.40
C CYS A 66 2.95 10.24 -4.50
N GLU A 67 3.05 11.53 -4.82
CA GLU A 67 3.76 12.53 -4.00
C GLU A 67 3.08 12.72 -2.64
N ALA A 68 1.75 12.85 -2.61
CA ALA A 68 0.99 13.02 -1.38
C ALA A 68 1.08 11.79 -0.46
N LEU A 69 0.90 10.59 -0.99
CA LEU A 69 0.81 9.36 -0.21
C LEU A 69 2.14 8.63 -0.02
N ARG A 70 3.23 9.16 -0.59
CA ARG A 70 4.55 8.51 -0.70
C ARG A 70 4.42 7.11 -1.31
N ALA A 71 3.60 7.01 -2.34
CA ALA A 71 3.36 5.79 -3.09
C ALA A 71 4.20 5.79 -4.38
N GLU A 72 4.32 4.62 -5.00
CA GLU A 72 5.06 4.43 -6.24
C GLU A 72 4.10 4.21 -7.41
N PHE A 73 4.35 4.93 -8.50
CA PHE A 73 3.59 4.78 -9.73
C PHE A 73 4.02 3.53 -10.50
N VAL A 74 3.05 2.65 -10.81
CA VAL A 74 3.31 1.42 -11.57
C VAL A 74 3.05 1.65 -13.05
N GLN A 75 1.82 2.00 -13.40
CA GLN A 75 1.37 2.14 -14.78
C GLN A 75 0.09 2.97 -14.87
N ALA A 76 -0.08 3.67 -16.00
CA ALA A 76 -1.34 4.25 -16.45
C ALA A 76 -1.72 3.62 -17.79
N ILE A 77 -3.00 3.32 -17.98
CA ILE A 77 -3.60 2.73 -19.18
C ILE A 77 -4.93 3.46 -19.43
N GLY A 78 -4.98 4.33 -20.44
CA GLY A 78 -6.13 5.21 -20.68
C GLY A 78 -6.48 6.00 -19.42
N PHE A 79 -7.75 5.97 -19.02
CA PHE A 79 -8.24 6.60 -17.80
C PHE A 79 -8.05 5.77 -16.52
N LYS A 80 -7.18 4.76 -16.52
CA LYS A 80 -6.94 3.92 -15.34
C LYS A 80 -5.47 4.01 -14.97
N PHE A 81 -5.19 4.07 -13.68
CA PHE A 81 -3.82 4.03 -13.18
C PHE A 81 -3.69 3.08 -11.99
N THR A 82 -2.47 2.65 -11.73
CA THR A 82 -2.16 1.74 -10.63
C THR A 82 -1.00 2.29 -9.83
N ILE A 83 -1.19 2.30 -8.52
CA ILE A 83 -0.24 2.76 -7.52
C ILE A 83 0.06 1.63 -6.54
N TYR A 84 1.27 1.65 -6.01
CA TYR A 84 1.74 0.67 -5.05
C TYR A 84 2.43 1.36 -3.87
N LYS A 85 2.07 0.96 -2.65
CA LYS A 85 2.73 1.38 -1.42
C LYS A 85 3.03 0.12 -0.62
N ARG A 86 4.32 -0.14 -0.39
CA ARG A 86 4.76 -1.26 0.43
C ARG A 86 4.29 -1.03 1.88
N ASN A 87 3.68 -2.04 2.48
CA ASN A 87 3.42 -2.03 3.91
C ASN A 87 4.66 -2.51 4.68
N SER A 88 5.02 -1.80 5.75
CA SER A 88 6.17 -2.13 6.61
C SER A 88 5.85 -3.29 7.57
N GLU A 89 4.58 -3.47 7.94
CA GLU A 89 4.19 -4.44 8.97
C GLU A 89 3.83 -5.80 8.38
N ASN A 90 3.11 -5.82 7.26
CA ASN A 90 2.61 -7.06 6.64
C ASN A 90 2.69 -6.98 5.10
N PRO A 91 3.84 -7.29 4.48
CA PRO A 91 3.98 -7.28 3.04
C PRO A 91 3.23 -8.47 2.43
N LYS A 92 2.17 -8.20 1.66
CA LYS A 92 1.36 -9.20 0.94
C LYS A 92 1.95 -9.51 -0.44
N ILE A 93 2.61 -8.55 -1.08
CA ILE A 93 3.21 -8.73 -2.40
C ILE A 93 4.66 -9.20 -2.27
N ILE A 94 4.90 -10.45 -2.64
CA ILE A 94 6.23 -11.07 -2.67
C ILE A 94 6.75 -11.02 -4.11
N PHE A 95 7.93 -10.46 -4.32
CA PHE A 95 8.56 -10.40 -5.64
C PHE A 95 9.32 -11.70 -5.93
N PRO A 96 9.02 -12.43 -7.01
CA PRO A 96 9.78 -13.62 -7.38
C PRO A 96 11.23 -13.21 -7.70
N GLY A 97 12.19 -13.81 -6.99
CA GLY A 97 13.63 -13.53 -7.14
C GLY A 97 14.22 -12.52 -6.16
N HIS A 98 13.44 -11.98 -5.23
CA HIS A 98 13.95 -11.32 -4.02
C HIS A 98 13.33 -12.00 -2.82
N GLU A 99 14.05 -12.97 -2.25
CA GLU A 99 13.77 -13.49 -0.92
C GLU A 99 13.67 -12.28 0.02
N GLN A 100 12.48 -12.03 0.54
CA GLN A 100 12.27 -10.93 1.47
C GLN A 100 13.18 -11.21 2.66
N ALA A 101 14.15 -10.31 2.89
CA ALA A 101 14.90 -10.30 4.13
C ALA A 101 13.88 -10.31 5.27
N LYS A 102 13.73 -11.48 5.91
CA LYS A 102 12.95 -11.68 7.12
C LYS A 102 13.33 -10.52 8.05
N ALA A 103 12.37 -9.68 8.38
CA ALA A 103 12.54 -8.69 9.43
C ALA A 103 12.88 -9.45 10.72
N LYS A 104 14.17 -9.55 11.01
CA LYS A 104 14.68 -9.84 12.35
C LYS A 104 14.22 -8.68 13.24
N LYS A 105 13.15 -8.90 14.01
CA LYS A 105 13.05 -8.43 15.40
C LYS A 105 12.28 -9.45 16.24
N ALA A 106 13.02 -10.39 16.83
CA ALA A 106 12.81 -10.75 18.24
C ALA A 106 13.16 -9.51 19.08
N SER A 107 12.61 -9.17 20.24
CA SER A 107 11.74 -9.76 21.27
C SER A 107 11.06 -8.55 21.97
N ASP A 108 9.91 -8.66 22.65
CA ASP A 108 9.93 -8.92 24.09
C ASP A 108 8.56 -9.35 24.65
N LYS A 109 8.65 -10.47 25.36
CA LYS A 109 7.84 -11.05 26.43
C LYS A 109 6.39 -10.59 26.64
N VAL A 110 5.56 -11.62 26.56
CA VAL A 110 4.29 -11.84 27.27
C VAL A 110 4.20 -11.12 28.61
N THR A 111 3.01 -10.55 28.79
CA THR A 111 2.46 -9.71 29.85
C THR A 111 2.53 -10.22 31.30
N LYS A 112 2.98 -9.31 32.18
CA LYS A 112 2.35 -8.83 33.44
C LYS A 112 1.81 -9.82 34.51
N LYS A 113 2.51 -9.80 35.67
CA LYS A 113 2.09 -9.25 36.99
C LYS A 113 1.14 -10.07 37.91
N GLY A 114 1.61 -10.35 39.15
CA GLY A 114 0.78 -10.54 40.37
C GLY A 114 1.39 -11.49 41.43
N LYS A 115 2.32 -11.06 42.30
CA LYS A 115 2.20 -10.53 43.71
C LYS A 115 2.09 -11.66 44.80
N PRO A 116 2.32 -11.41 46.12
CA PRO A 116 3.60 -11.64 46.82
C PRO A 116 3.49 -12.50 48.11
N THR A 117 4.65 -12.70 48.78
CA THR A 117 4.87 -13.06 50.20
C THR A 117 4.41 -14.41 50.76
N LYS A 118 5.31 -15.16 51.41
CA LYS A 118 5.42 -15.21 52.90
C LYS A 118 6.68 -16.00 53.35
N ARG A 119 7.29 -15.46 54.41
CA ARG A 119 8.29 -16.08 55.29
C ARG A 119 7.86 -17.49 55.75
N SER A 120 8.81 -18.40 55.94
CA SER A 120 9.11 -19.12 57.20
C SER A 120 10.00 -20.34 56.89
N ALA A 121 11.23 -20.37 57.41
CA ALA A 121 11.62 -21.16 58.58
C ALA A 121 11.87 -22.64 58.28
N ARG A 122 13.15 -23.04 58.24
CA ARG A 122 13.72 -24.02 59.18
C ARG A 122 15.24 -24.00 59.11
#